data_AF-A0A660RWE5-F1
#
_entry.id   AF-A0A660RWE5-F1
#
_cell.length_a   1.000
_cell.length_b   1.000
_cell.length_c   1.000
_cell.angle_alpha   90.00
_cell.angle_beta   90.00
_cell.angle_gamma   90.00
#
_symmetry.space_group_name_H-M   'P 1'
#
loop_
_entity.id
_entity.type
_entity.pdbx_description
1 polymer ?
#
loop_
_entity_poly.entity_id
_entity_poly.type
_entity_poly.pdbx_seq_one_letter_code
_entity_poly.pdbx_strand_id
1 'polypeptide(L)' 'MIELIFLGTAGGRYVVAKQLRASAGTLLKINNSYLLLDPGPGTLVY' A
#
# COMPACT_ATOMS: atom_id res chain seq x y z
N MET A 1 6.23 -17.16 9.36
CA MET A 1 6.55 -16.80 7.96
C MET A 1 6.33 -15.30 7.81
N ILE A 2 7.14 -14.61 7.02
CA ILE A 2 7.00 -13.18 6.77
C ILE A 2 6.51 -13.01 5.33
N GLU A 3 5.37 -12.35 5.16
CA GLU A 3 4.82 -11.99 3.85
C GLU A 3 4.80 -10.47 3.71
N LEU A 4 5.13 -9.98 2.52
CA LEU A 4 5.14 -8.56 2.18
C LEU A 4 4.19 -8.33 1.01
N ILE A 5 3.13 -7.58 1.26
CA ILE A 5 2.03 -7.37 0.33
C ILE A 5 2.00 -5.88 -0.05
N PHE A 6 2.15 -5.58 -1.33
CA PHE A 6 2.00 -4.21 -1.84
C PHE A 6 0.51 -3.94 -2.08
N LEU A 7 -0.11 -3.15 -1.20
CA LEU A 7 -1.52 -2.74 -1.38
C LEU A 7 -1.63 -1.65 -2.47
N GLY A 8 -0.56 -0.86 -2.61
CA GLY A 8 -0.46 0.15 -3.63
C GLY A 8 0.99 0.56 -3.79
N THR A 9 1.26 1.19 -4.92
CA THR A 9 2.62 1.47 -5.39
C THR A 9 2.68 2.76 -6.21
N ALA A 10 1.58 3.52 -6.25
CA ALA A 10 1.59 4.87 -6.79
C ALA A 10 2.44 5.78 -5.91
N GLY A 11 3.51 6.31 -6.50
CA GLY A 11 4.40 7.27 -5.87
C GLY A 11 4.68 8.44 -6.81
N GLY A 12 4.99 9.61 -6.25
CA GLY A 12 5.23 10.83 -7.01
C GLY A 12 3.95 11.49 -7.54
N ARG A 13 4.01 12.81 -7.70
CA ARG A 13 2.83 13.64 -8.05
C ARG A 13 2.18 13.22 -9.37
N TYR A 14 2.96 12.83 -10.37
CA TYR A 14 2.43 12.47 -11.70
C TYR A 14 1.59 11.19 -11.67
N VAL A 15 2.11 10.12 -11.06
CA VAL A 15 1.45 8.81 -11.00
C VAL A 15 0.19 8.89 -10.15
N VAL A 16 0.26 9.61 -9.01
CA VAL A 16 -0.88 9.80 -8.11
C VAL A 16 -1.93 10.71 -8.73
N ALA A 17 -1.55 11.87 -9.29
CA ALA A 17 -2.51 12.82 -9.86
C ALA A 17 -3.26 12.25 -11.08
N LYS A 18 -2.60 11.39 -11.86
CA LYS A 18 -3.22 10.70 -13.00
C LYS A 18 -3.80 9.33 -12.65
N GLN A 19 -3.73 8.90 -11.39
CA GLN A 19 -4.22 7.59 -10.93
C GLN A 19 -3.72 6.42 -11.79
N LEU A 20 -2.45 6.46 -12.21
CA LEU A 20 -1.88 5.44 -13.10
C LEU A 20 -1.60 4.11 -12.38
N ARG A 21 -1.57 4.13 -11.05
CA ARG A 21 -1.47 2.98 -10.15
C ARG A 21 -2.31 3.28 -8.93
N ALA A 22 -2.73 2.25 -8.19
CA ALA A 22 -3.34 2.44 -6.89
C ALA A 22 -2.32 3.03 -5.89
N SER A 23 -2.71 4.08 -5.17
CA SER A 23 -1.96 4.60 -4.02
C SER A 23 -2.34 3.83 -2.77
N ALA A 24 -1.39 3.22 -2.09
CA ALA A 24 -1.55 2.64 -0.75
C ALA A 24 -0.16 2.26 -0.24
N GLY A 25 -0.12 1.77 1.00
CA GLY A 25 1.10 1.33 1.65
C GLY A 25 1.48 -0.12 1.35
N THR A 26 2.38 -0.64 2.19
CA THR A 26 2.79 -2.04 2.21
C THR A 26 2.29 -2.71 3.48
N LEU A 27 1.69 -3.89 3.35
CA LEU A 27 1.28 -4.71 4.49
C LEU A 27 2.32 -5.80 4.73
N LEU A 28 2.94 -5.78 5.91
CA LEU A 28 3.75 -6.87 6.43
C LEU A 28 2.86 -7.78 7.27
N LYS A 29 2.81 -9.06 6.92
CA LYS A 29 2.16 -10.09 7.72
C LYS A 29 3.25 -10.95 8.36
N ILE A 30 3.28 -10.93 9.69
CA ILE A 30 4.27 -11.61 10.52
C ILE A 30 3.50 -12.53 11.46
N ASN A 31 3.51 -13.83 11.15
CA ASN A 31 2.72 -14.83 11.87
C ASN A 31 1.23 -14.44 11.93
N ASN A 32 0.67 -14.16 13.12
CA ASN A 32 -0.71 -13.72 13.32
C ASN A 32 -0.87 -12.20 13.45
N SER A 33 0.18 -11.44 13.18
CA SER A 33 0.17 -9.98 13.27
C SER A 33 0.30 -9.34 11.90
N TYR A 34 -0.29 -8.16 11.77
CA TYR A 34 -0.24 -7.33 10.58
C TYR A 34 0.35 -5.98 10.95
N LEU A 35 1.29 -5.51 10.15
CA LEU A 35 1.90 -4.19 10.26
C LEU A 35 1.74 -3.48 8.93
N LEU A 36 1.02 -2.37 8.95
CA LEU A 36 0.81 -1.53 7.77
C LEU A 36 1.83 -0.40 7.75
N LEU A 37 2.59 -0.33 6.67
CA LEU A 37 3.64 0.67 6.45
C LEU A 37 3.17 1.71 5.43
N ASP A 38 3.31 2.99 5.80
CA ASP A 38 3.00 4.16 4.97
C ASP A 38 1.61 4.10 4.28
N PRO A 39 0.51 4.07 5.05
CA PRO A 39 -0.82 3.99 4.48
C PRO A 39 -1.16 5.25 3.68
N GLY A 40 -1.20 5.11 2.35
CA GLY A 40 -1.71 6.14 1.45
C GLY A 40 -3.24 6.19 1.39
N PRO A 41 -3.82 7.17 0.69
CA PRO A 41 -5.27 7.38 0.61
C PRO A 41 -6.07 6.17 0.13
N GLY A 42 -5.53 5.35 -0.79
CA GLY A 42 -6.22 4.17 -1.31
C GLY A 42 -6.07 2.90 -0.46
N THR A 43 -5.52 3.00 0.75
CA THR A 43 -5.34 1.84 1.66
C THR A 43 -6.65 1.18 2.08
N LEU A 44 -7.71 1.98 2.26
CA LEU A 44 -9.03 1.51 2.72
C LEU A 44 -10.14 1.77 1.69
N VAL A 45 -9.76 2.18 0.49
CA VAL A 45 -10.71 2.49 -0.58
C VAL A 45 -10.93 1.20 -1.38
N TYR A 46 -12.18 0.74 -1.41
CA TYR A 46 -12.63 -0.46 -2.14
C TYR A 46 -13.17 -0.10 -3.52
#